data_AF-A0A249SWZ7-F1
#
_entry.id   AF-A0A249SWZ7-F1
#
_cell.length_a   1.000
_cell.length_b   1.000
_cell.length_c   1.000
_cell.angle_alpha   90.00
_cell.angle_beta   90.00
_cell.angle_gamma   90.00
#
_symmetry.space_group_name_H-M   'P 1'
#
loop_
_entity.id
_entity.type
_entity.pdbx_description
1 polymer ?
#
loop_
_entity_poly.entity_id
_entity_poly.type
_entity_poly.pdbx_seq_one_letter_code
_entity_poly.pdbx_strand_id
1 'polypeptide(L)'
;MALGGLTNAEPFNFRQEGRGTAPLIDNIVPIPSLKTQRGAGGFANNFPFHCESAWHRKRPDYLILLGIREAPDARTLVFSTQMFENSKWQECSSDIKEWFRLKAPDLYTQMEHAGIPMGTGKYSFEPPIAAIDGKMTLNINFNGTECIHEEAVQWLSELEDFIESKTVGAVIAEGNALILNNYLTCHTRTGYTPSFNGLDRWFLRGYFKRDLWAKGIQPDAQEAIYRDLVQEGWITEEGQLTSSFLKYVYLPEETKKLTGKQATLASLAFHYTPVTGSRIV
;
A
#
# COMPACT_ATOMS: atom_id res chain seq x y z
N MET A 1 13.48 -17.56 -7.71
CA MET A 1 14.46 -18.04 -6.71
C MET A 1 15.53 -17.00 -6.37
N ALA A 2 16.29 -16.43 -7.33
CA ALA A 2 17.38 -15.49 -7.00
C ALA A 2 16.94 -14.24 -6.19
N LEU A 3 15.84 -13.59 -6.56
CA LEU A 3 15.34 -12.38 -5.88
C LEU A 3 14.72 -12.65 -4.50
N GLY A 4 14.07 -13.81 -4.33
CA GLY A 4 13.58 -14.26 -3.02
C GLY A 4 14.74 -14.58 -2.06
N GLY A 5 15.84 -15.13 -2.58
CA GLY A 5 17.07 -15.36 -1.79
C GLY A 5 17.71 -14.06 -1.28
N LEU A 6 17.72 -12.99 -2.09
CA LEU A 6 18.24 -11.68 -1.66
C LEU A 6 17.43 -11.01 -0.55
N THR A 7 16.12 -11.28 -0.52
CA THR A 7 15.17 -10.61 0.39
C THR A 7 14.71 -11.49 1.55
N ASN A 8 15.03 -12.79 1.50
CA ASN A 8 14.45 -13.84 2.33
C ASN A 8 12.91 -13.75 2.36
N ALA A 9 12.32 -13.62 1.18
CA ALA A 9 10.89 -13.38 0.99
C ALA A 9 10.30 -14.18 -0.17
N GLU A 10 8.99 -14.43 -0.10
CA GLU A 10 8.22 -15.20 -1.06
C GLU A 10 7.45 -14.29 -2.03
N PRO A 11 7.45 -14.59 -3.34
CA PRO A 11 6.68 -13.81 -4.30
C PRO A 11 5.17 -14.07 -4.14
N PHE A 12 4.37 -13.04 -4.31
CA PHE A 12 2.91 -13.15 -4.32
C PHE A 12 2.30 -12.07 -5.22
N ASN A 13 1.00 -12.15 -5.50
CA ASN A 13 0.28 -11.04 -6.13
C ASN A 13 -1.20 -11.00 -5.70
N PHE A 14 -1.87 -9.89 -6.00
CA PHE A 14 -3.27 -9.62 -5.73
C PHE A 14 -4.13 -9.96 -6.94
N ARG A 15 -5.15 -10.80 -6.74
CA ARG A 15 -6.12 -11.11 -7.81
C ARG A 15 -6.85 -9.88 -8.30
N GLN A 16 -7.05 -8.90 -7.44
CA GLN A 16 -7.73 -7.66 -7.76
C GLN A 16 -6.92 -6.82 -8.75
N GLU A 17 -5.60 -6.76 -8.61
CA GLU A 17 -4.72 -6.06 -9.57
C GLU A 17 -4.65 -6.80 -10.92
N GLY A 18 -4.56 -8.13 -10.87
CA GLY A 18 -4.52 -8.99 -12.06
C GLY A 18 -5.88 -9.34 -12.67
N ARG A 19 -6.97 -8.64 -12.30
CA ARG A 19 -8.36 -8.93 -12.76
C ARG A 19 -8.75 -10.42 -12.70
N GLY A 20 -8.38 -11.06 -11.59
CA GLY A 20 -8.68 -12.45 -11.27
C GLY A 20 -7.53 -13.42 -11.49
N THR A 21 -6.52 -13.06 -12.30
CA THR A 21 -5.43 -13.95 -12.71
C THR A 21 -4.25 -14.00 -11.73
N ALA A 22 -3.94 -12.89 -11.05
CA ALA A 22 -2.82 -12.74 -10.10
C ALA A 22 -1.50 -13.37 -10.60
N PRO A 23 -0.93 -12.92 -11.73
CA PRO A 23 0.37 -13.43 -12.16
C PRO A 23 1.42 -13.06 -11.10
N LEU A 24 2.38 -13.93 -10.79
CA LEU A 24 3.41 -13.58 -9.80
C LEU A 24 4.30 -12.41 -10.27
N ILE A 25 4.37 -12.17 -11.57
CA ILE A 25 5.17 -11.13 -12.20
C ILE A 25 4.29 -10.35 -13.18
N ASP A 26 4.18 -9.04 -12.99
CA ASP A 26 3.44 -8.14 -13.87
C ASP A 26 4.35 -7.54 -14.95
N ASN A 27 3.80 -7.36 -16.15
CA ASN A 27 4.42 -6.55 -17.19
C ASN A 27 3.99 -5.10 -17.03
N ILE A 28 4.94 -4.21 -16.81
CA ILE A 28 4.71 -2.77 -16.69
C ILE A 28 5.17 -2.10 -17.98
N VAL A 29 4.19 -1.77 -18.81
CA VAL A 29 4.34 -1.11 -20.12
C VAL A 29 3.36 0.05 -20.22
N PRO A 30 3.64 1.09 -21.03
CA PRO A 30 2.65 2.14 -21.29
C PRO A 30 1.44 1.56 -22.04
N ILE A 31 0.24 1.89 -21.59
CA ILE A 31 -1.01 1.46 -22.22
C ILE A 31 -1.73 2.70 -22.75
N PRO A 32 -1.99 2.82 -24.08
CA PRO A 32 -2.58 4.02 -24.68
C PRO A 32 -3.87 4.49 -23.99
N SER A 33 -4.77 3.55 -23.66
CA SER A 33 -6.05 3.84 -23.01
C SER A 33 -5.92 4.30 -21.56
N LEU A 34 -4.74 4.18 -20.95
CA LEU A 34 -4.46 4.58 -19.57
C LEU A 34 -3.63 5.87 -19.50
N LYS A 35 -3.48 6.62 -20.60
CA LYS A 35 -2.64 7.82 -20.73
C LYS A 35 -2.55 8.70 -19.49
N THR A 36 -3.69 9.09 -18.92
CA THR A 36 -3.81 10.01 -17.78
C THR A 36 -3.90 9.33 -16.42
N GLN A 37 -3.94 8.00 -16.39
CA GLN A 37 -4.04 7.22 -15.15
C GLN A 37 -2.80 7.46 -14.28
N ARG A 38 -3.02 7.76 -13.01
CA ARG A 38 -1.98 7.78 -11.98
C ARG A 38 -1.73 6.35 -11.49
N GLY A 39 -1.07 5.56 -12.32
CA GLY A 39 -0.81 4.15 -12.08
C GLY A 39 0.21 3.58 -13.07
N ALA A 40 0.50 2.28 -12.94
CA ALA A 40 1.61 1.64 -13.62
C ALA A 40 1.57 1.76 -15.17
N GLY A 41 0.38 1.68 -15.77
CA GLY A 41 0.20 1.76 -17.23
C GLY A 41 0.02 3.17 -17.81
N GLY A 42 -0.18 4.20 -16.97
CA GLY A 42 -0.27 5.59 -17.44
C GLY A 42 1.09 6.19 -17.74
N PHE A 43 1.16 7.36 -18.38
CA PHE A 43 2.45 7.95 -18.79
C PHE A 43 2.46 9.48 -18.90
N ALA A 44 1.32 10.14 -19.12
CA ALA A 44 1.30 11.58 -19.38
C ALA A 44 1.63 12.45 -18.14
N ASN A 45 1.33 11.94 -16.94
CA ASN A 45 1.54 12.65 -15.69
C ASN A 45 2.55 11.90 -14.82
N ASN A 46 3.14 12.62 -13.87
CA ASN A 46 3.82 12.00 -12.74
C ASN A 46 2.82 11.09 -12.01
N PHE A 47 3.27 9.89 -11.65
CA PHE A 47 2.50 9.00 -10.78
C PHE A 47 2.84 9.39 -9.33
N PRO A 48 1.94 9.95 -8.50
CA PRO A 48 2.33 10.50 -7.20
C PRO A 48 3.08 9.50 -6.31
N PHE A 49 3.91 10.02 -5.40
CA PHE A 49 4.68 9.19 -4.49
C PHE A 49 3.77 8.26 -3.68
N HIS A 50 4.14 6.98 -3.65
CA HIS A 50 3.41 5.96 -2.93
C HIS A 50 4.32 4.84 -2.46
N CYS A 51 3.87 4.15 -1.42
CA CYS A 51 4.30 2.81 -1.09
C CYS A 51 3.34 1.83 -1.78
N GLU A 52 3.87 0.76 -2.34
CA GLU A 52 3.09 -0.20 -3.12
C GLU A 52 2.05 -0.86 -2.21
N SER A 53 0.79 -0.85 -2.64
CA SER A 53 -0.37 -1.36 -1.89
C SER A 53 -0.38 -0.97 -0.40
N ALA A 54 0.02 0.26 -0.06
CA ALA A 54 0.15 0.77 1.32
C ALA A 54 -1.10 0.53 2.20
N TRP A 55 -2.27 0.65 1.60
CA TRP A 55 -3.58 0.46 2.24
C TRP A 55 -3.90 -1.02 2.55
N HIS A 56 -3.22 -1.98 1.92
CA HIS A 56 -3.56 -3.40 2.00
C HIS A 56 -2.87 -4.07 3.19
N ARG A 57 -3.59 -4.85 4.00
CA ARG A 57 -3.00 -5.51 5.19
C ARG A 57 -1.87 -6.49 4.89
N LYS A 58 -1.89 -7.10 3.71
CA LYS A 58 -0.81 -7.93 3.15
C LYS A 58 0.10 -7.16 2.20
N ARG A 59 0.25 -5.85 2.40
CA ARG A 59 1.23 -5.00 1.71
C ARG A 59 2.56 -5.75 1.53
N PRO A 60 3.20 -5.66 0.35
CA PRO A 60 4.50 -6.29 0.14
C PRO A 60 5.55 -5.65 1.04
N ASP A 61 6.48 -6.47 1.54
CA ASP A 61 7.65 -5.97 2.27
C ASP A 61 8.68 -5.43 1.26
N TYR A 62 8.74 -6.02 0.07
CA TYR A 62 9.58 -5.57 -1.02
C TYR A 62 8.83 -5.47 -2.35
N LEU A 63 9.13 -4.40 -3.07
CA LEU A 63 8.79 -4.22 -4.48
C LEU A 63 10.06 -4.39 -5.30
N ILE A 64 10.00 -5.19 -6.35
CA ILE A 64 11.14 -5.38 -7.26
C ILE A 64 10.70 -5.02 -8.68
N LEU A 65 11.48 -4.12 -9.31
CA LEU A 65 11.32 -3.69 -10.69
C LEU A 65 12.56 -4.09 -11.49
N LEU A 66 12.40 -5.00 -12.44
CA LEU A 66 13.48 -5.48 -13.33
C LEU A 66 13.35 -4.86 -14.71
N GLY A 67 14.41 -4.20 -15.18
CA GLY A 67 14.52 -3.60 -16.50
C GLY A 67 14.59 -4.63 -17.61
N ILE A 68 13.63 -4.53 -18.53
CA ILE A 68 13.66 -5.25 -19.82
C ILE A 68 13.98 -4.26 -20.94
N ARG A 69 13.40 -3.06 -20.88
CA ARG A 69 13.71 -1.97 -21.80
C ARG A 69 13.58 -0.62 -21.12
N GLU A 70 14.62 0.19 -21.23
CA GLU A 70 14.64 1.53 -20.67
C GLU A 70 13.87 2.54 -21.52
N ALA A 71 13.53 3.67 -20.90
CA ALA A 71 13.13 4.89 -21.59
C ALA A 71 13.84 6.05 -20.89
N PRO A 72 14.73 6.80 -21.58
CA PRO A 72 15.58 7.81 -20.93
C PRO A 72 14.83 8.93 -20.21
N ASP A 73 13.61 9.26 -20.65
CA ASP A 73 12.75 10.29 -20.08
C ASP A 73 11.89 9.77 -18.90
N ALA A 74 11.86 8.46 -18.67
CA ALA A 74 10.96 7.82 -17.71
C ALA A 74 11.69 7.37 -16.43
N ARG A 75 12.01 8.35 -15.58
CA ARG A 75 12.75 8.15 -14.33
C ARG A 75 11.84 7.59 -13.24
N THR A 76 12.33 6.60 -12.52
CA THR A 76 11.78 6.18 -11.22
C THR A 76 12.44 7.03 -10.15
N LEU A 77 11.67 7.80 -9.40
CA LEU A 77 12.20 8.57 -8.27
C LEU A 77 11.83 7.85 -6.96
N VAL A 78 12.76 7.86 -6.01
CA VAL A 78 12.66 7.13 -4.75
C VAL A 78 13.00 8.09 -3.61
N PHE A 79 12.25 7.99 -2.53
CA PHE A 79 12.57 8.63 -1.27
C PHE A 79 12.70 7.54 -0.19
N SER A 80 13.70 7.66 0.67
CA SER A 80 13.95 6.72 1.77
C SER A 80 13.78 7.43 3.10
N THR A 81 13.33 6.70 4.12
CA THR A 81 13.29 7.17 5.52
C THR A 81 14.62 7.75 6.02
N GLN A 82 15.77 7.30 5.48
CA GLN A 82 17.08 7.88 5.80
C GLN A 82 17.20 9.36 5.37
N MET A 83 16.45 9.79 4.36
CA MET A 83 16.49 11.16 3.83
C MET A 83 15.75 12.17 4.72
N PHE A 84 15.11 11.71 5.79
CA PHE A 84 14.60 12.58 6.86
C PHE A 84 15.67 13.05 7.84
N GLU A 85 16.91 12.58 7.71
CA GLU A 85 18.02 13.01 8.56
C GLU A 85 18.13 14.54 8.61
N ASN A 86 18.25 15.09 9.83
CA ASN A 86 18.30 16.54 10.09
C ASN A 86 17.03 17.31 9.64
N SER A 87 15.87 16.66 9.63
CA SER A 87 14.58 17.30 9.31
C SER A 87 13.58 17.19 10.47
N LYS A 88 12.56 18.06 10.45
CA LYS A 88 11.46 18.05 11.45
C LYS A 88 10.68 16.72 11.50
N TRP A 89 10.75 15.92 10.43
CA TRP A 89 10.00 14.68 10.29
C TRP A 89 10.61 13.49 11.04
N GLN A 90 11.86 13.61 11.51
CA GLN A 90 12.55 12.54 12.23
C GLN A 90 11.91 12.22 13.59
N GLU A 91 11.23 13.20 14.19
CA GLU A 91 10.56 13.12 15.49
C GLU A 91 9.04 13.17 15.38
N CYS A 92 8.48 13.04 14.16
CA CYS A 92 7.03 13.12 13.98
C CYS A 92 6.32 12.02 14.78
N SER A 93 5.49 12.43 15.74
CA SER A 93 4.83 11.53 16.69
C SER A 93 3.71 10.72 16.03
N SER A 94 3.41 9.59 16.67
CA SER A 94 2.30 8.69 16.34
C SER A 94 0.90 9.27 16.56
N ASP A 95 0.77 10.51 17.04
CA ASP A 95 -0.52 11.09 17.46
C ASP A 95 -1.39 11.61 16.30
N ILE A 96 -0.93 11.46 15.06
CA ILE A 96 -1.65 11.87 13.84
C ILE A 96 -2.38 10.72 13.14
N LYS A 97 -2.49 9.54 13.77
CA LYS A 97 -3.09 8.34 13.16
C LYS A 97 -4.51 8.57 12.64
N GLU A 98 -5.31 9.33 13.37
CA GLU A 98 -6.72 9.59 13.04
C GLU A 98 -6.92 10.65 11.95
N TRP A 99 -5.85 11.34 11.53
CA TRP A 99 -5.91 12.43 10.56
C TRP A 99 -6.05 11.93 9.11
N PHE A 100 -5.71 10.66 8.88
CA PHE A 100 -5.56 10.10 7.55
C PHE A 100 -6.30 8.77 7.40
N ARG A 101 -6.88 8.55 6.23
CA ARG A 101 -7.33 7.23 5.80
C ARG A 101 -6.89 6.95 4.37
N LEU A 102 -6.19 5.85 4.16
CA LEU A 102 -5.82 5.38 2.83
C LEU A 102 -6.94 4.52 2.26
N LYS A 103 -7.45 4.90 1.09
CA LYS A 103 -8.53 4.19 0.39
C LYS A 103 -7.99 3.06 -0.50
N ALA A 104 -8.75 1.98 -0.60
CA ALA A 104 -8.57 0.98 -1.64
C ALA A 104 -8.69 1.61 -3.05
N PRO A 105 -7.83 1.25 -4.02
CA PRO A 105 -7.92 1.72 -5.39
C PRO A 105 -9.26 1.33 -6.03
N ASP A 106 -9.74 2.16 -6.95
CA ASP A 106 -11.02 1.92 -7.63
C ASP A 106 -11.05 0.56 -8.36
N LEU A 107 -9.91 0.09 -8.88
CA LEU A 107 -9.80 -1.24 -9.49
C LEU A 107 -10.20 -2.35 -8.49
N TYR A 108 -9.77 -2.27 -7.24
CA TYR A 108 -10.12 -3.27 -6.23
C TYR A 108 -11.62 -3.25 -5.92
N THR A 109 -12.23 -2.06 -5.88
CA THR A 109 -13.69 -1.92 -5.70
C THR A 109 -14.46 -2.48 -6.90
N GLN A 110 -13.98 -2.24 -8.13
CA GLN A 110 -14.56 -2.83 -9.33
C GLN A 110 -14.47 -4.36 -9.32
N MET A 111 -13.33 -4.91 -8.88
CA MET A 111 -13.13 -6.37 -8.79
C MET A 111 -14.01 -7.00 -7.70
N GLU A 112 -14.22 -6.31 -6.58
CA GLU A 112 -15.20 -6.71 -5.56
C GLU A 112 -16.61 -6.83 -6.15
N HIS A 113 -17.06 -5.83 -6.92
CA HIS A 113 -18.35 -5.89 -7.62
C HIS A 113 -18.41 -7.02 -8.67
N ALA A 114 -17.27 -7.41 -9.22
CA ALA A 114 -17.13 -8.55 -10.14
C ALA A 114 -17.00 -9.91 -9.43
N GLY A 115 -17.20 -9.96 -8.10
CA GLY A 115 -17.16 -11.19 -7.32
C GLY A 115 -15.75 -11.67 -6.94
N ILE A 116 -14.71 -10.86 -7.19
CA ILE A 116 -13.36 -11.09 -6.66
C ILE A 116 -13.25 -10.30 -5.36
N PRO A 117 -13.27 -10.94 -4.19
CA PRO A 117 -13.42 -10.18 -2.95
C PRO A 117 -12.25 -9.25 -2.66
N MET A 118 -12.48 -8.17 -1.91
CA MET A 118 -11.48 -7.14 -1.60
C MET A 118 -10.23 -7.68 -0.92
N GLY A 119 -10.42 -8.66 -0.04
CA GLY A 119 -9.36 -9.35 0.69
C GLY A 119 -8.77 -8.58 1.89
N THR A 120 -9.25 -7.37 2.14
CA THR A 120 -8.83 -6.49 3.24
C THR A 120 -9.92 -5.43 3.44
N GLY A 121 -9.80 -4.57 4.47
CA GLY A 121 -10.66 -3.41 4.62
C GLY A 121 -10.52 -2.42 3.45
N LYS A 122 -11.60 -1.67 3.16
CA LYS A 122 -11.60 -0.63 2.12
C LYS A 122 -10.75 0.60 2.49
N TYR A 123 -10.45 0.73 3.76
CA TYR A 123 -9.65 1.81 4.32
C TYR A 123 -8.57 1.24 5.24
N SER A 124 -7.40 1.88 5.23
CA SER A 124 -6.35 1.72 6.23
C SER A 124 -6.17 3.04 6.96
N PHE A 125 -6.02 2.99 8.28
CA PHE A 125 -5.94 4.16 9.15
C PHE A 125 -4.53 4.35 9.71
N GLU A 126 -3.50 3.86 9.03
CA GLU A 126 -2.12 4.06 9.47
C GLU A 126 -1.61 5.44 9.01
N PRO A 127 -0.87 6.17 9.86
CA PRO A 127 -0.36 7.48 9.51
C PRO A 127 0.70 7.37 8.39
N PRO A 128 0.90 8.42 7.56
CA PRO A 128 1.89 8.42 6.48
C PRO A 128 3.33 8.10 6.94
N ILE A 129 3.66 8.46 8.18
CA ILE A 129 4.93 8.16 8.84
C ILE A 129 4.63 7.56 10.22
N ALA A 130 5.30 6.47 10.57
CA ALA A 130 5.19 5.82 11.89
C ALA A 130 6.54 5.29 12.37
N ALA A 131 6.72 5.17 13.69
CA ALA A 131 7.83 4.43 14.28
C ALA A 131 7.38 3.01 14.68
N ILE A 132 8.03 1.99 14.14
CA ILE A 132 7.81 0.57 14.47
C ILE A 132 9.14 0.01 14.97
N ASP A 133 9.16 -0.47 16.20
CA ASP A 133 10.37 -0.97 16.87
C ASP A 133 11.55 0.02 16.83
N GLY A 134 11.26 1.31 17.04
CA GLY A 134 12.25 2.39 16.99
C GLY A 134 12.76 2.72 15.59
N LYS A 135 12.19 2.13 14.53
CA LYS A 135 12.52 2.43 13.13
C LYS A 135 11.37 3.15 12.46
N MET A 136 11.69 4.26 11.81
CA MET A 136 10.71 4.98 11.01
C MET A 136 10.30 4.16 9.79
N THR A 137 9.01 4.21 9.48
CA THR A 137 8.38 3.52 8.35
C THR A 137 7.43 4.47 7.64
N LEU A 138 7.18 4.19 6.36
CA LEU A 138 6.31 4.96 5.50
C LEU A 138 5.03 4.18 5.21
N ASN A 139 3.90 4.87 5.21
CA ASN A 139 2.63 4.37 4.70
C ASN A 139 1.96 5.42 3.80
N ILE A 140 2.69 5.81 2.76
CA ILE A 140 2.34 6.95 1.91
C ILE A 140 1.57 6.48 0.68
N ASN A 141 0.50 7.18 0.32
CA ASN A 141 -0.02 7.22 -1.05
C ASN A 141 -0.74 8.56 -1.28
N PHE A 142 -0.08 9.55 -1.89
CA PHE A 142 -0.65 10.90 -2.01
C PHE A 142 -1.91 10.98 -2.87
N ASN A 143 -2.12 10.07 -3.82
CA ASN A 143 -3.36 10.04 -4.61
C ASN A 143 -4.50 9.25 -3.97
N GLY A 144 -4.22 8.50 -2.90
CA GLY A 144 -5.16 7.58 -2.24
C GLY A 144 -5.37 7.85 -0.76
N THR A 145 -4.70 8.87 -0.19
CA THR A 145 -4.83 9.28 1.20
C THR A 145 -5.87 10.39 1.29
N GLU A 146 -6.91 10.16 2.08
CA GLU A 146 -7.89 11.18 2.43
C GLU A 146 -7.53 11.80 3.78
N CYS A 147 -7.56 13.13 3.84
CA CYS A 147 -7.34 13.91 5.05
C CYS A 147 -8.69 14.20 5.73
N ILE A 148 -8.77 13.99 7.05
CA ILE A 148 -10.03 14.15 7.79
C ILE A 148 -10.38 15.62 8.06
N HIS A 149 -9.39 16.50 8.17
CA HIS A 149 -9.56 17.94 8.42
C HIS A 149 -8.47 18.76 7.70
N GLU A 150 -8.60 20.09 7.73
CA GLU A 150 -7.72 21.03 7.01
C GLU A 150 -6.25 20.96 7.48
N GLU A 151 -6.00 20.86 8.79
CA GLU A 151 -4.63 20.70 9.31
C GLU A 151 -3.95 19.43 8.77
N ALA A 152 -4.70 18.35 8.56
CA ALA A 152 -4.19 17.13 7.96
C ALA A 152 -3.84 17.32 6.47
N VAL A 153 -4.60 18.14 5.74
CA VAL A 153 -4.27 18.52 4.35
C VAL A 153 -2.97 19.31 4.31
N GLN A 154 -2.83 20.31 5.18
CA GLN A 154 -1.60 21.12 5.25
C GLN A 154 -0.39 20.25 5.60
N TRP A 155 -0.53 19.40 6.63
CA TRP A 155 0.53 18.50 7.07
C TRP A 155 0.96 17.54 5.95
N LEU A 156 0.01 16.93 5.22
CA LEU A 156 0.33 16.00 4.14
C LEU A 156 0.96 16.70 2.95
N SER A 157 0.54 17.93 2.66
CA SER A 157 1.11 18.75 1.57
C SER A 157 2.55 19.14 1.88
N GLU A 158 2.84 19.56 3.12
CA GLU A 158 4.21 19.85 3.56
C GLU A 158 5.11 18.60 3.50
N LEU A 159 4.56 17.43 3.78
CA LEU A 159 5.29 16.17 3.64
C LEU A 159 5.54 15.82 2.16
N GLU A 160 4.56 15.99 1.29
CA GLU A 160 4.71 15.78 -0.16
C GLU A 160 5.82 16.67 -0.71
N ASP A 161 5.77 17.98 -0.45
CA ASP A 161 6.78 18.95 -0.85
C ASP A 161 8.19 18.56 -0.37
N PHE A 162 8.29 18.13 0.90
CA PHE A 162 9.57 17.70 1.46
C PHE A 162 10.12 16.47 0.74
N ILE A 163 9.29 15.44 0.52
CA ILE A 163 9.68 14.20 -0.16
C ILE A 163 10.12 14.48 -1.60
N GLU A 164 9.35 15.30 -2.33
CA GLU A 164 9.68 15.69 -3.70
C GLU A 164 11.02 16.44 -3.77
N SER A 165 11.32 17.29 -2.78
CA SER A 165 12.58 18.04 -2.72
C SER A 165 13.82 17.19 -2.39
N LYS A 166 13.63 15.96 -1.87
CA LYS A 166 14.71 15.09 -1.35
C LYS A 166 14.88 13.77 -2.11
N THR A 167 14.15 13.59 -3.21
CA THR A 167 14.17 12.32 -3.95
C THR A 167 15.43 12.10 -4.78
N VAL A 168 15.78 10.83 -4.99
CA VAL A 168 16.81 10.39 -5.96
C VAL A 168 16.15 9.68 -7.13
N GLY A 169 16.62 9.94 -8.35
CA GLY A 169 16.00 9.41 -9.56
C GLY A 169 16.92 8.53 -10.38
N ALA A 170 16.45 7.34 -10.77
CA ALA A 170 17.16 6.40 -11.63
C ALA A 170 16.34 6.03 -12.88
N VAL A 171 17.03 5.82 -14.00
CA VAL A 171 16.50 5.09 -15.15
C VAL A 171 16.85 3.63 -14.93
N ILE A 172 15.85 2.75 -14.95
CA ILE A 172 16.07 1.32 -14.77
C ILE A 172 16.46 0.75 -16.14
N ALA A 173 17.74 0.45 -16.31
CA ALA A 173 18.29 -0.11 -17.55
C ALA A 173 17.98 -1.60 -17.71
N GLU A 174 18.17 -2.13 -18.91
CA GLU A 174 18.05 -3.57 -19.17
C GLU A 174 18.96 -4.40 -18.23
N GLY A 175 18.40 -5.47 -17.66
CA GLY A 175 19.10 -6.35 -16.72
C GLY A 175 19.35 -5.76 -15.33
N ASN A 176 19.05 -4.47 -15.11
CA ASN A 176 19.16 -3.83 -13.80
C ASN A 176 17.87 -4.03 -13.01
N ALA A 177 17.99 -4.28 -11.71
CA ALA A 177 16.85 -4.40 -10.82
C ALA A 177 16.89 -3.31 -9.75
N LEU A 178 15.75 -2.65 -9.56
CA LEU A 178 15.51 -1.78 -8.40
C LEU A 178 14.74 -2.59 -7.35
N ILE A 179 15.34 -2.76 -6.18
CA ILE A 179 14.74 -3.46 -5.03
C ILE A 179 14.42 -2.42 -3.97
N LEU A 180 13.14 -2.26 -3.68
CA LEU A 180 12.63 -1.29 -2.73
C LEU A 180 12.13 -2.00 -1.49
N ASN A 181 12.66 -1.66 -0.31
CA ASN A 181 12.03 -2.03 0.95
C ASN A 181 10.81 -1.13 1.11
N ASN A 182 9.63 -1.69 0.86
CA ASN A 182 8.40 -0.93 0.71
C ASN A 182 8.05 -0.18 2.00
N TYR A 183 8.43 -0.66 3.18
CA TYR A 183 8.22 0.05 4.45
C TYR A 183 9.16 1.22 4.69
N LEU A 184 10.33 1.24 4.05
CA LEU A 184 11.37 2.25 4.26
C LEU A 184 11.49 3.23 3.09
N THR A 185 10.80 2.97 1.98
CA THR A 185 10.88 3.79 0.77
C THR A 185 9.51 3.99 0.16
N CYS A 186 9.24 5.19 -0.34
CA CYS A 186 8.17 5.46 -1.29
C CYS A 186 8.79 5.81 -2.65
N HIS A 187 7.99 5.66 -3.71
CA HIS A 187 8.48 5.85 -5.07
C HIS A 187 7.42 6.49 -5.96
N THR A 188 7.89 7.06 -7.07
CA THR A 188 7.10 7.69 -8.13
C THR A 188 7.73 7.34 -9.48
N ARG A 189 7.01 7.65 -10.54
CA ARG A 189 7.55 7.71 -11.89
C ARG A 189 7.21 9.06 -12.51
N THR A 190 8.19 9.68 -13.17
CA THR A 190 7.97 10.90 -13.96
C THR A 190 6.99 10.63 -15.12
N GLY A 191 6.34 11.69 -15.59
CA GLY A 191 5.69 11.70 -16.90
C GLY A 191 6.72 11.48 -18.00
N TYR A 192 6.33 10.79 -19.06
CA TYR A 192 7.19 10.46 -20.21
C TYR A 192 6.35 10.25 -21.47
N THR A 193 7.00 10.24 -22.65
CA THR A 193 6.29 10.14 -23.93
C THR A 193 6.59 8.80 -24.61
N PRO A 194 5.71 7.79 -24.49
CA PRO A 194 5.84 6.55 -25.24
C PRO A 194 5.58 6.77 -26.74
N SER A 195 6.31 6.02 -27.55
CA SER A 195 6.26 5.99 -29.01
C SER A 195 5.19 5.05 -29.58
N PHE A 196 4.76 4.04 -28.81
CA PHE A 196 3.83 2.98 -29.22
C PHE A 196 4.29 2.18 -30.45
N ASN A 197 5.60 2.10 -30.69
CA ASN A 197 6.19 1.33 -31.78
C ASN A 197 6.62 -0.10 -31.38
N GLY A 198 6.30 -0.53 -30.15
CA GLY A 198 6.71 -1.82 -29.59
C GLY A 198 8.08 -1.82 -28.90
N LEU A 199 8.81 -0.71 -28.96
CA LEU A 199 10.12 -0.48 -28.32
C LEU A 199 10.04 0.44 -27.10
N ASP A 200 8.85 0.63 -26.54
CA ASP A 200 8.68 1.46 -25.34
C ASP A 200 9.22 0.80 -24.07
N ARG A 201 9.32 1.63 -23.04
CA ARG A 201 9.63 1.29 -21.65
C ARG A 201 8.94 0.01 -21.20
N TRP A 202 9.71 -0.93 -20.64
CA TRP A 202 9.20 -2.19 -20.13
C TRP A 202 9.95 -2.65 -18.87
N PHE A 203 9.20 -2.85 -17.78
CA PHE A 203 9.68 -3.53 -16.58
C PHE A 203 8.85 -4.77 -16.25
N LEU A 204 9.51 -5.72 -15.59
CA LEU A 204 8.83 -6.75 -14.82
C LEU A 204 8.70 -6.26 -13.37
N ARG A 205 7.51 -6.39 -12.80
CA ARG A 205 7.22 -6.04 -11.40
C ARG A 205 6.86 -7.29 -10.61
N GLY A 206 7.47 -7.45 -9.44
CA GLY A 206 7.13 -8.52 -8.51
C GLY A 206 6.99 -7.99 -7.08
N TYR A 207 6.04 -8.57 -6.34
CA TYR A 207 5.81 -8.29 -4.92
C TYR A 207 6.34 -9.44 -4.08
N PHE A 208 7.03 -9.10 -3.00
CA PHE A 208 7.64 -10.10 -2.12
C PHE A 208 7.28 -9.81 -0.66
N LYS A 209 6.96 -10.89 0.07
CA LYS A 209 6.63 -10.83 1.49
C LYS A 209 7.44 -11.88 2.25
N ARG A 210 8.05 -11.49 3.37
CA ARG A 210 8.86 -12.37 4.22
C ARG A 210 8.03 -13.46 4.87
N ASP A 211 6.81 -13.13 5.27
CA ASP A 211 5.88 -14.08 5.85
C ASP A 211 4.47 -13.83 5.29
N LEU A 212 4.05 -14.68 4.35
CA LEU A 212 2.70 -14.66 3.79
C LEU A 212 1.66 -15.15 4.80
N TRP A 213 2.08 -15.99 5.75
CA TRP A 213 1.23 -16.63 6.76
C TRP A 213 1.14 -15.83 8.05
N ALA A 214 2.06 -14.89 8.27
CA ALA A 214 2.01 -13.94 9.37
C ALA A 214 0.60 -13.38 9.46
N LYS A 215 -0.06 -13.68 10.58
CA LYS A 215 -1.11 -12.80 11.08
C LYS A 215 -0.41 -11.44 11.21
N GLY A 216 -0.92 -10.39 10.55
CA GLY A 216 -0.27 -9.08 10.58
C GLY A 216 0.07 -8.66 12.03
N ILE A 217 1.03 -7.74 12.20
CA ILE A 217 1.61 -7.31 13.49
C ILE A 217 0.66 -7.58 14.66
N GLN A 218 1.02 -8.54 15.51
CA GLN A 218 0.30 -8.86 16.73
C GLN A 218 1.05 -8.25 17.92
N PRO A 219 0.49 -7.25 18.62
CA PRO A 219 0.90 -6.98 19.99
C PRO A 219 0.34 -8.09 20.89
N ASP A 220 1.11 -8.51 21.91
CA ASP A 220 0.75 -9.49 22.95
C ASP A 220 -0.58 -9.23 23.68
N ALA A 221 -1.25 -8.11 23.39
CA ALA A 221 -2.58 -7.73 23.88
C ALA A 221 -3.75 -8.54 23.29
N GLN A 222 -3.50 -9.49 22.37
CA GLN A 222 -4.57 -10.13 21.59
C GLN A 222 -5.54 -11.01 22.36
N GLU A 223 -5.19 -11.66 23.46
CA GLU A 223 -6.15 -12.59 24.08
C GLU A 223 -7.32 -11.86 24.77
N ALA A 224 -7.04 -10.73 25.42
CA ALA A 224 -8.08 -9.87 26.00
C ALA A 224 -8.87 -9.15 24.92
N ILE A 225 -8.18 -8.64 23.89
CA ILE A 225 -8.81 -7.96 22.74
C ILE A 225 -9.69 -8.92 21.94
N TYR A 226 -9.24 -10.15 21.69
CA TYR A 226 -10.00 -11.15 20.95
C TYR A 226 -11.28 -11.51 21.71
N ARG A 227 -11.20 -11.67 23.03
CA ARG A 227 -12.38 -11.86 23.88
C ARG A 227 -13.33 -10.66 23.81
N ASP A 228 -12.81 -9.44 23.86
CA ASP A 228 -13.61 -8.22 23.73
C ASP A 228 -14.30 -8.16 22.35
N LEU A 229 -13.62 -8.55 21.28
CA LEU A 229 -14.19 -8.60 19.91
C LEU A 229 -15.27 -9.67 19.76
N VAL A 230 -15.08 -10.84 20.39
CA VAL A 230 -16.10 -11.89 20.47
C VAL A 230 -17.29 -11.40 21.30
N GLN A 231 -17.05 -10.68 22.41
CA GLN A 231 -18.09 -10.15 23.29
C GLN A 231 -18.92 -9.03 22.64
N GLU A 232 -18.30 -8.15 21.87
CA GLU A 232 -19.02 -7.19 21.01
C GLU A 232 -19.78 -7.90 19.87
N GLY A 233 -19.57 -9.21 19.70
CA GLY A 233 -20.18 -10.04 18.67
C GLY A 233 -19.65 -9.71 17.29
N TRP A 234 -18.48 -9.08 17.17
CA TRP A 234 -17.88 -8.63 15.91
C TRP A 234 -17.09 -9.72 15.21
N ILE A 235 -16.56 -10.67 15.98
CA ILE A 235 -15.96 -11.92 15.48
C ILE A 235 -16.57 -13.14 16.18
N THR A 236 -16.55 -14.31 15.55
CA THR A 236 -16.90 -15.60 16.15
C THR A 236 -15.76 -16.12 17.03
N GLU A 237 -16.02 -17.14 17.85
CA GLU A 237 -14.99 -17.79 18.67
C GLU A 237 -13.88 -18.43 17.81
N GLU A 238 -14.19 -18.76 16.55
CA GLU A 238 -13.25 -19.26 15.53
C GLU A 238 -12.55 -18.13 14.75
N GLY A 239 -12.82 -16.87 15.07
CA GLY A 239 -12.14 -15.69 14.54
C GLY A 239 -12.69 -15.19 13.22
N GLN A 240 -13.92 -15.56 12.87
CA GLN A 240 -14.59 -15.09 11.66
C GLN A 240 -15.37 -13.80 11.94
N LEU A 241 -15.28 -12.79 11.07
CA LEU A 241 -16.15 -11.62 11.20
C LEU A 241 -17.63 -11.99 11.11
N THR A 242 -18.43 -11.36 11.95
CA THR A 242 -19.89 -11.51 11.91
C THR A 242 -20.51 -10.38 11.09
N SER A 243 -21.78 -10.56 10.73
CA SER A 243 -22.59 -9.51 10.07
C SER A 243 -22.75 -8.24 10.90
N SER A 244 -22.61 -8.33 12.23
CA SER A 244 -22.74 -7.18 13.13
C SER A 244 -21.61 -6.16 12.92
N PHE A 245 -20.41 -6.63 12.56
CA PHE A 245 -19.26 -5.77 12.28
C PHE A 245 -19.20 -5.29 10.83
N LEU A 246 -19.77 -6.05 9.88
CA LEU A 246 -19.73 -5.72 8.45
C LEU A 246 -20.30 -4.33 8.14
N LYS A 247 -21.29 -3.83 8.92
CA LYS A 247 -21.81 -2.47 8.73
C LYS A 247 -20.72 -1.39 8.86
N TYR A 248 -19.75 -1.56 9.75
CA TYR A 248 -18.61 -0.64 9.92
C TYR A 248 -17.59 -0.78 8.78
N VAL A 249 -17.53 -1.93 8.11
CA VAL A 249 -16.70 -2.13 6.90
C VAL A 249 -17.26 -1.39 5.71
N TYR A 250 -18.60 -1.38 5.56
CA TYR A 250 -19.25 -0.86 4.36
C TYR A 250 -19.78 0.58 4.50
N LEU A 251 -19.95 1.09 5.72
CA LEU A 251 -20.51 2.42 5.99
C LEU A 251 -19.51 3.26 6.82
N PRO A 252 -18.64 4.07 6.17
CA PRO A 252 -17.65 4.89 6.87
C PRO A 252 -18.24 5.83 7.94
N GLU A 253 -19.49 6.28 7.74
CA GLU A 253 -20.21 7.10 8.71
C GLU A 253 -20.62 6.33 9.97
N GLU A 254 -20.80 5.01 9.90
CA GLU A 254 -21.04 4.19 11.09
C GLU A 254 -19.74 3.98 11.88
N THR A 255 -18.61 3.85 11.20
CA THR A 255 -17.29 3.72 11.84
C THR A 255 -16.88 4.98 12.56
N LYS A 256 -17.16 6.16 11.98
CA LYS A 256 -16.91 7.46 12.60
C LYS A 256 -17.73 7.72 13.88
N LYS A 257 -18.83 6.99 14.09
CA LYS A 257 -19.64 7.08 15.32
C LYS A 257 -19.02 6.32 16.49
N LEU A 258 -18.08 5.41 16.23
CA LEU A 258 -17.40 4.65 17.27
C LEU A 258 -16.44 5.57 18.03
N THR A 259 -16.47 5.50 19.34
CA THR A 259 -15.61 6.31 20.22
C THR A 259 -14.98 5.45 21.32
N GLY A 260 -13.89 5.93 21.92
CA GLY A 260 -13.23 5.28 23.06
C GLY A 260 -12.85 3.81 22.79
N LYS A 261 -13.27 2.91 23.69
CA LYS A 261 -12.94 1.46 23.61
C LYS A 261 -13.47 0.83 22.32
N GLN A 262 -14.65 1.21 21.84
CA GLN A 262 -15.23 0.63 20.63
C GLN A 262 -14.48 1.06 19.35
N ALA A 263 -13.96 2.28 19.29
CA ALA A 263 -13.11 2.72 18.18
C ALA A 263 -11.81 1.90 18.14
N THR A 264 -11.19 1.69 19.30
CA THR A 264 -9.99 0.86 19.46
C THR A 264 -10.25 -0.57 19.02
N LEU A 265 -11.34 -1.19 19.51
CA LEU A 265 -11.75 -2.53 19.10
C LEU A 265 -12.07 -2.62 17.62
N ALA A 266 -12.67 -1.59 17.01
CA ALA A 266 -13.07 -1.68 15.60
C ALA A 266 -11.85 -1.69 14.69
N SER A 267 -10.83 -0.87 14.99
CA SER A 267 -9.53 -0.94 14.34
C SER A 267 -8.97 -2.38 14.34
N LEU A 268 -9.13 -3.08 15.46
CA LEU A 268 -8.67 -4.45 15.64
C LEU A 268 -9.54 -5.48 14.89
N ALA A 269 -10.87 -5.34 14.91
CA ALA A 269 -11.78 -6.19 14.15
C ALA A 269 -11.58 -6.08 12.63
N PHE A 270 -11.19 -4.91 12.11
CA PHE A 270 -10.85 -4.77 10.69
C PHE A 270 -9.71 -5.70 10.23
N HIS A 271 -8.83 -6.12 11.14
CA HIS A 271 -7.77 -7.09 10.83
C HIS A 271 -8.29 -8.51 10.56
N TYR A 272 -9.50 -8.86 11.01
CA TYR A 272 -10.13 -10.16 10.82
C TYR A 272 -11.00 -10.25 9.57
N THR A 273 -11.06 -9.18 8.74
CA THR A 273 -11.70 -9.24 7.43
C THR A 273 -11.00 -10.29 6.54
N PRO A 274 -11.73 -11.28 5.97
CA PRO A 274 -11.09 -12.34 5.17
C PRO A 274 -10.25 -11.79 4.00
N VAL A 275 -9.03 -12.34 3.78
CA VAL A 275 -8.36 -12.22 2.46
C VAL A 275 -8.97 -13.30 1.59
N THR A 276 -10.18 -13.13 1.11
CA THR A 276 -10.63 -13.93 -0.01
C THR A 276 -9.86 -13.43 -1.25
N GLY A 277 -8.73 -14.07 -1.60
CA GLY A 277 -8.08 -13.82 -2.90
C GLY A 277 -6.56 -13.83 -3.00
N SER A 278 -5.78 -14.10 -1.95
CA SER A 278 -4.33 -14.31 -2.13
C SER A 278 -4.11 -15.73 -2.68
N ARG A 279 -3.67 -15.83 -3.95
CA ARG A 279 -3.11 -17.08 -4.46
C ARG A 279 -1.67 -17.15 -3.97
N ILE A 280 -1.42 -18.06 -3.03
CA ILE A 280 -0.09 -18.59 -2.74
C ILE A 280 0.09 -19.70 -3.77
N VAL A 281 1.16 -19.62 -4.58
CA VAL A 281 1.55 -20.69 -5.51
C VAL A 281 2.62 -21.52 -4.85
#